data_AF-A0A1Q7NUW6-F1
#
_entry.id   AF-A0A1Q7NUW6-F1
#
_cell.length_a   1.000
_cell.length_b   1.000
_cell.length_c   1.000
_cell.angle_alpha   90.00
_cell.angle_beta   90.00
_cell.angle_gamma   90.00
#
_symmetry.space_group_name_H-M   'P 1'
#
loop_
_entity.id
_entity.type
_entity.pdbx_description
1 polymer ?
#
loop_
_entity_poly.entity_id
_entity_poly.type
_entity_poly.pdbx_seq_one_letter_code
_entity_poly.pdbx_strand_id
1 'polypeptide(L)'
;MRTKNIFDLSLPSGNSVAAGALLRLYHLTQEKKYLDVALQIMESLSTMAAENPFGFGQLLNVIYTYLQKPVEITILNSDNAEIYNHLAKKFLPESILVSISKKEQLDELKHLQFFAGKDYDDAKTKVYVCKDFSCSLPLETVQDIDNLL
;
A
#
# COMPACT_ATOMS: atom_id res chain seq x y z
N MET A 1 -8.24 18.85 -28.42
CA MET A 1 -7.67 17.75 -27.61
C MET A 1 -6.86 18.36 -26.48
N ARG A 2 -6.99 17.89 -25.24
CA ARG A 2 -6.12 18.31 -24.13
C ARG A 2 -5.01 17.28 -23.99
N THR A 3 -3.80 17.63 -24.37
CA THR A 3 -2.61 16.78 -24.21
C THR A 3 -2.35 16.57 -22.73
N LYS A 4 -2.30 15.31 -22.29
CA LYS A 4 -1.86 14.96 -20.93
C LYS A 4 -0.34 14.87 -20.94
N ASN A 5 0.33 15.50 -19.98
CA ASN A 5 1.76 15.27 -19.78
C ASN A 5 1.94 13.87 -19.18
N ILE A 6 2.76 13.05 -19.81
CA ILE A 6 3.07 11.68 -19.40
C ILE A 6 4.38 11.57 -18.63
N PHE A 7 5.20 12.63 -18.63
CA PHE A 7 6.50 12.63 -17.96
C PHE A 7 6.37 13.03 -16.50
N ASP A 8 7.09 12.31 -15.65
CA ASP A 8 7.36 12.65 -14.26
C ASP A 8 8.51 13.64 -14.21
N LEU A 9 8.19 14.94 -14.31
CA LEU A 9 9.18 16.03 -14.20
C LEU A 9 9.31 16.45 -12.72
N SER A 10 9.39 17.76 -12.43
CA SER A 10 9.35 18.25 -11.05
C SER A 10 8.07 17.86 -10.30
N LEU A 11 7.01 17.53 -11.03
CA LEU A 11 5.79 16.93 -10.51
C LEU A 11 5.53 15.61 -11.23
N PRO A 12 5.00 14.59 -10.51
CA PRO A 12 4.64 13.34 -11.15
C PRO A 12 3.48 13.55 -12.14
N SER A 13 3.49 12.76 -13.21
CA SER A 13 2.44 12.77 -14.20
C SER A 13 1.13 12.28 -13.59
N GLY A 14 0.01 12.79 -14.12
CA GLY A 14 -1.32 12.36 -13.66
C GLY A 14 -1.55 10.85 -13.87
N ASN A 15 -0.93 10.27 -14.90
CA ASN A 15 -1.00 8.84 -15.16
C ASN A 15 -0.22 8.04 -14.11
N SER A 16 1.01 8.45 -13.78
CA SER A 16 1.85 7.78 -12.78
C SER A 16 1.19 7.82 -11.39
N VAL A 17 0.64 8.97 -11.00
CA VAL A 17 -0.12 9.10 -9.74
C VAL A 17 -1.38 8.23 -9.75
N ALA A 18 -2.14 8.24 -10.85
CA ALA A 18 -3.35 7.43 -10.97
C ALA A 18 -3.04 5.93 -10.89
N ALA A 19 -2.00 5.45 -11.58
CA ALA A 19 -1.59 4.06 -11.52
C ALA A 19 -1.27 3.61 -10.09
N GLY A 20 -0.52 4.42 -9.33
CA GLY A 20 -0.21 4.13 -7.92
C GLY A 20 -1.45 4.12 -7.03
N ALA A 21 -2.36 5.10 -7.20
CA ALA A 21 -3.60 5.16 -6.43
C ALA A 21 -4.52 3.96 -6.72
N LEU A 22 -4.65 3.58 -8.00
CA LEU A 22 -5.44 2.44 -8.44
C LEU A 22 -4.85 1.11 -7.95
N LEU A 23 -3.53 0.96 -7.97
CA LEU A 23 -2.85 -0.20 -7.39
C LEU A 23 -3.18 -0.32 -5.89
N ARG A 24 -3.08 0.77 -5.12
CA ARG A 24 -3.43 0.77 -3.69
C ARG A 24 -4.92 0.44 -3.46
N LEU A 25 -5.82 0.96 -4.30
CA LEU A 25 -7.25 0.62 -4.23
C LEU A 25 -7.51 -0.85 -4.48
N TYR A 26 -6.80 -1.47 -5.44
CA TYR A 26 -6.89 -2.91 -5.67
C TYR A 26 -6.50 -3.70 -4.41
N HIS A 27 -5.40 -3.35 -3.75
CA HIS A 27 -4.99 -4.04 -2.52
C HIS A 27 -5.99 -3.88 -1.37
N LEU A 28 -6.60 -2.69 -1.22
CA LEU A 28 -7.60 -2.44 -0.19
C LEU A 28 -8.95 -3.13 -0.46
N THR A 29 -9.39 -3.18 -1.72
CA THR A 29 -10.77 -3.56 -2.08
C THR A 29 -10.89 -4.92 -2.77
N GLN A 30 -9.79 -5.42 -3.33
CA GLN A 30 -9.73 -6.57 -4.25
C GLN A 30 -10.63 -6.43 -5.50
N GLU A 31 -11.05 -5.21 -5.83
CA GLU A 31 -11.79 -4.96 -7.06
C GLU A 31 -10.84 -4.90 -8.27
N LYS A 32 -10.86 -5.96 -9.09
CA LYS A 32 -9.98 -6.13 -10.24
C LYS A 32 -9.98 -4.94 -11.22
N LYS A 33 -11.09 -4.22 -11.34
CA LYS A 33 -11.22 -3.02 -12.20
C LYS A 33 -10.12 -1.98 -11.94
N TYR A 34 -9.66 -1.85 -10.69
CA TYR A 34 -8.61 -0.89 -10.34
C TYR A 34 -7.24 -1.39 -10.81
N LEU A 35 -6.96 -2.68 -10.62
CA LEU A 35 -5.72 -3.30 -11.09
C LEU A 35 -5.64 -3.24 -12.62
N ASP A 36 -6.72 -3.57 -13.33
CA ASP A 36 -6.74 -3.59 -14.80
C ASP A 36 -6.35 -2.22 -15.38
N VAL A 37 -6.88 -1.13 -14.81
CA VAL A 37 -6.54 0.23 -15.26
C VAL A 37 -5.11 0.62 -14.87
N ALA A 38 -4.64 0.25 -13.68
CA ALA A 38 -3.26 0.49 -13.26
C ALA A 38 -2.26 -0.20 -14.21
N LEU A 39 -2.51 -1.47 -14.54
CA LEU A 39 -1.72 -2.26 -15.48
C LEU A 39 -1.70 -1.63 -16.87
N GLN A 40 -2.85 -1.23 -17.41
CA GLN A 40 -2.92 -0.55 -18.71
C GLN A 40 -2.03 0.70 -18.77
N ILE A 41 -2.04 1.52 -17.72
CA ILE A 41 -1.18 2.70 -17.64
C ILE A 41 0.30 2.29 -17.64
N MET A 42 0.67 1.36 -16.75
CA MET A 42 2.05 0.89 -16.61
C MET A 42 2.58 0.28 -17.90
N GLU A 43 1.81 -0.61 -18.53
CA GLU A 43 2.16 -1.26 -19.79
C GLU A 43 2.35 -0.24 -20.92
N SER A 44 1.42 0.71 -21.06
CA SER A 44 1.46 1.72 -22.14
C SER A 44 2.68 2.66 -22.08
N LEU A 45 3.29 2.82 -20.91
CA LEU A 45 4.42 3.73 -20.68
C LEU A 45 5.72 2.99 -20.35
N SER A 46 5.67 1.68 -20.12
CA SER A 46 6.81 0.86 -19.66
C SER A 46 8.04 0.93 -20.58
N THR A 47 7.85 0.87 -21.90
CA THR A 47 8.96 0.93 -22.86
C THR A 47 9.65 2.30 -22.82
N MET A 48 8.87 3.39 -22.81
CA MET A 48 9.43 4.75 -22.70
C MET A 48 10.14 4.97 -21.37
N ALA A 49 9.60 4.41 -20.27
CA ALA A 49 10.22 4.47 -18.96
C ALA A 49 11.53 3.69 -18.90
N ALA A 50 11.63 2.56 -19.58
CA ALA A 50 12.87 1.79 -19.70
C ALA A 50 13.94 2.53 -20.53
N GLU A 51 13.54 3.21 -21.60
CA GLU A 51 14.44 3.98 -22.47
C GLU A 51 14.88 5.32 -21.83
N ASN A 52 14.04 5.93 -21.00
CA ASN A 52 14.33 7.19 -20.31
C ASN A 52 13.85 7.17 -18.85
N PRO A 53 14.55 6.47 -17.94
CA PRO A 53 14.10 6.30 -16.56
C PRO A 53 13.98 7.62 -15.78
N PHE A 54 14.81 8.62 -16.10
CA PHE A 54 14.78 9.93 -15.45
C PHE A 54 13.49 10.71 -15.72
N GLY A 55 12.76 10.39 -16.80
CA GLY A 55 11.48 11.01 -17.13
C GLY A 55 10.25 10.32 -16.53
N PHE A 56 10.42 9.21 -15.80
CA PHE A 56 9.32 8.33 -15.37
C PHE A 56 9.51 7.79 -13.94
N GLY A 57 10.17 8.56 -13.06
CA GLY A 57 10.52 8.09 -11.72
C GLY A 57 9.33 7.62 -10.87
N GLN A 58 8.20 8.33 -10.91
CA GLN A 58 7.01 7.92 -10.15
C GLN A 58 6.38 6.67 -10.77
N LEU A 59 6.30 6.57 -12.09
CA LEU A 59 5.78 5.39 -12.76
C LEU A 59 6.64 4.15 -12.43
N LEU A 60 7.97 4.30 -12.46
CA LEU A 60 8.89 3.21 -12.15
C LEU A 60 8.76 2.74 -10.69
N ASN A 61 8.52 3.66 -9.75
CA ASN A 61 8.20 3.27 -8.37
C ASN A 61 6.91 2.43 -8.33
N VAL A 62 5.85 2.83 -9.02
CA VAL A 62 4.59 2.06 -9.06
C VAL A 62 4.78 0.69 -9.69
N ILE A 63 5.53 0.60 -10.79
CA ILE A 63 5.87 -0.68 -11.43
C ILE A 63 6.66 -1.56 -10.46
N TYR A 64 7.64 -0.98 -9.76
CA TYR A 64 8.42 -1.70 -8.77
C TYR A 64 7.56 -2.22 -7.62
N THR A 65 6.63 -1.42 -7.09
CA THR A 65 5.64 -1.85 -6.07
C THR A 65 4.81 -3.02 -6.55
N TYR A 66 4.29 -2.95 -7.77
CA TYR A 66 3.51 -4.03 -8.36
C TYR A 66 4.32 -5.33 -8.45
N LEU A 67 5.57 -5.26 -8.90
CA LEU A 67 6.45 -6.42 -9.06
C LEU A 67 6.89 -7.03 -7.73
N GLN A 68 7.20 -6.20 -6.72
CA GLN A 68 7.63 -6.68 -5.39
C GLN A 68 6.49 -7.24 -4.54
N LYS A 69 5.24 -6.95 -4.94
CA LYS A 69 4.00 -7.15 -4.18
C LYS A 69 4.05 -6.39 -2.86
N PRO A 70 3.22 -5.34 -2.70
CA PRO A 70 3.33 -4.49 -1.54
C PRO A 70 3.06 -5.26 -0.25
N VAL A 71 3.77 -4.86 0.81
CA VAL A 71 3.51 -5.34 2.17
C VAL A 71 2.33 -4.56 2.74
N GLU A 72 1.29 -5.26 3.14
CA GLU A 72 0.08 -4.68 3.72
C GLU A 72 0.22 -4.71 5.25
N ILE A 73 0.15 -3.54 5.88
CA ILE A 73 0.34 -3.39 7.33
C ILE A 73 -0.94 -2.81 7.92
N THR A 74 -1.55 -3.55 8.84
CA THR A 74 -2.71 -3.05 9.61
C THR A 74 -2.32 -2.87 11.06
N ILE A 75 -2.46 -1.65 11.59
CA ILE A 75 -2.32 -1.35 13.02
C ILE A 75 -3.73 -1.23 13.60
N LEU A 76 -4.08 -2.11 14.53
CA LEU A 76 -5.33 -2.05 15.29
C LEU A 76 -5.03 -1.53 16.69
N ASN A 77 -5.86 -0.61 17.18
CA ASN A 77 -5.66 0.10 18.44
C ASN A 77 -4.29 0.80 18.46
N SER A 78 -4.17 1.92 17.77
CA SER A 78 -2.91 2.66 17.60
C SER A 78 -2.43 3.44 18.84
N ASP A 79 -2.89 3.10 20.04
CA ASP A 79 -2.56 3.83 21.27
C ASP A 79 -1.12 3.61 21.74
N ASN A 80 -0.48 2.49 21.35
CA ASN A 80 0.95 2.30 21.57
C ASN A 80 1.77 3.21 20.63
N ALA A 81 2.15 4.36 21.16
CA ALA A 81 2.94 5.37 20.45
C ALA A 81 4.32 4.85 20.00
N GLU A 82 4.92 3.87 20.67
CA GLU A 82 6.21 3.29 20.26
C GLU A 82 6.06 2.56 18.92
N ILE A 83 5.13 1.60 18.86
CA ILE A 83 4.85 0.82 17.64
C ILE A 83 4.40 1.73 16.50
N TYR A 84 3.44 2.62 16.78
CA TYR A 84 2.92 3.52 15.76
C TYR A 84 4.02 4.43 15.19
N ASN A 85 4.83 5.06 16.05
CA ASN A 85 5.90 5.94 15.59
C ASN A 85 7.02 5.19 14.88
N HIS A 86 7.34 3.95 15.30
CA HIS A 86 8.31 3.11 14.61
C HIS A 86 7.90 2.88 13.16
N LEU A 87 6.67 2.41 12.94
CA LEU A 87 6.13 2.16 11.61
C LEU A 87 5.95 3.44 10.80
N ALA A 88 5.47 4.52 11.41
CA ALA A 88 5.23 5.80 10.71
C ALA A 88 6.54 6.50 10.27
N LYS A 89 7.67 6.24 10.94
CA LYS A 89 8.98 6.82 10.62
C LYS A 89 9.84 5.91 9.74
N LYS A 90 9.55 4.61 9.70
CA LYS A 90 10.30 3.64 8.89
C LYS A 90 10.02 3.90 7.41
N PHE A 91 11.08 3.95 6.60
CA PHE A 91 10.95 4.09 5.15
C PHE A 91 10.49 2.75 4.54
N LEU A 92 9.21 2.67 4.19
CA LEU A 92 8.55 1.47 3.65
C LEU A 92 7.86 1.80 2.31
N PRO A 93 8.63 2.05 1.23
CA PRO A 93 8.10 2.56 -0.04
C PRO A 93 7.13 1.58 -0.71
N GLU A 94 7.33 0.28 -0.49
CA GLU A 94 6.49 -0.79 -1.05
C GLU A 94 5.41 -1.27 -0.07
N SER A 95 4.90 -0.38 0.79
CA SER A 95 3.92 -0.76 1.80
C SER A 95 2.60 0.00 1.72
N ILE A 96 1.54 -0.66 2.17
CA ILE A 96 0.22 -0.06 2.38
C ILE A 96 -0.07 -0.18 3.87
N LEU A 97 0.16 0.91 4.60
CA LEU A 97 -0.13 1.00 6.02
C LEU A 97 -1.51 1.61 6.25
N VAL A 98 -2.33 0.92 7.03
CA VAL A 98 -3.62 1.41 7.52
C VAL A 98 -3.66 1.29 9.04
N SER A 99 -4.09 2.36 9.70
CA SER A 99 -4.29 2.39 11.15
C SER A 99 -5.76 2.51 11.47
N ILE A 100 -6.26 1.64 12.34
CA ILE A 100 -7.64 1.64 12.84
C ILE A 100 -7.62 1.88 14.34
N SER A 101 -8.15 3.03 14.75
CA SER A 101 -8.12 3.46 16.15
C SER A 101 -9.31 2.97 16.95
N LYS A 102 -10.42 2.58 16.32
CA LYS A 102 -11.63 2.11 17.01
C LYS A 102 -12.17 0.82 16.41
N LYS A 103 -12.77 -0.02 17.26
CA LYS A 103 -13.35 -1.30 16.86
C LYS A 103 -14.46 -1.14 15.81
N GLU A 104 -15.30 -0.13 15.93
CA GLU A 104 -16.43 0.09 15.02
C GLU A 104 -15.96 0.33 13.58
N GLN A 105 -14.83 1.03 13.41
CA GLN A 105 -14.22 1.26 12.10
C GLN A 105 -13.77 -0.06 11.46
N LEU A 106 -13.20 -0.97 12.26
CA LEU A 106 -12.82 -2.29 11.75
C LEU A 106 -14.07 -3.07 11.36
N ASP A 107 -15.12 -3.05 12.18
CA ASP A 107 -16.36 -3.77 11.91
C ASP A 107 -17.03 -3.31 10.60
N GLU A 108 -17.00 -2.00 10.30
CA GLU A 108 -17.45 -1.45 9.02
C GLU A 108 -16.61 -1.92 7.83
N LEU A 109 -15.31 -2.16 8.02
CA LEU A 109 -14.35 -2.46 6.96
C LEU A 109 -14.07 -3.96 6.78
N LYS A 110 -14.50 -4.82 7.71
CA LYS A 110 -14.29 -6.29 7.70
C LYS A 110 -14.76 -7.00 6.43
N HIS A 111 -15.69 -6.40 5.68
CA HIS A 111 -16.16 -6.93 4.41
C HIS A 111 -15.11 -6.84 3.28
N LEU A 112 -14.11 -5.97 3.43
CA LEU A 112 -12.98 -5.88 2.51
C LEU A 112 -11.91 -6.89 2.94
N GLN A 113 -11.35 -7.60 1.95
CA GLN A 113 -10.34 -8.65 2.20
C GLN A 113 -9.10 -8.13 2.95
N PHE A 114 -8.73 -6.87 2.74
CA PHE A 114 -7.65 -6.22 3.48
C PHE A 114 -7.84 -6.26 5.01
N PHE A 115 -9.07 -6.34 5.52
CA PHE A 115 -9.36 -6.38 6.97
C PHE A 115 -9.88 -7.74 7.45
N ALA A 116 -10.11 -8.70 6.54
CA ALA A 116 -10.64 -10.00 6.88
C ALA A 116 -9.71 -10.76 7.84
N GLY A 117 -10.30 -11.46 8.82
CA GLY A 117 -9.57 -12.29 9.79
C GLY A 117 -8.73 -11.53 10.82
N LYS A 118 -8.86 -10.19 10.90
CA LYS A 118 -8.15 -9.37 11.89
C LYS A 118 -9.06 -9.06 13.08
N ASP A 119 -8.53 -9.24 14.28
CA ASP A 119 -9.24 -8.98 15.53
C ASP A 119 -8.70 -7.76 16.26
N TYR A 120 -9.64 -6.90 16.67
CA TYR A 120 -9.38 -5.70 17.46
C TYR A 120 -9.32 -6.05 18.95
N ASP A 121 -8.45 -5.37 19.69
CA ASP A 121 -8.26 -5.53 21.13
C ASP A 121 -8.17 -4.16 21.79
N ASP A 122 -9.07 -3.86 22.72
CA ASP A 122 -9.12 -2.56 23.39
C ASP A 122 -7.95 -2.35 24.36
N ALA A 123 -7.31 -3.43 24.82
CA ALA A 123 -6.20 -3.34 25.79
C ALA A 123 -4.82 -3.26 25.13
N LYS A 124 -4.70 -3.65 23.85
CA LYS A 124 -3.39 -3.80 23.18
C LYS A 124 -3.41 -3.38 21.72
N THR A 125 -2.32 -2.73 21.30
CA THR A 125 -2.01 -2.55 19.88
C THR A 125 -1.64 -3.88 19.24
N LYS A 126 -2.33 -4.23 18.15
CA LYS A 126 -2.02 -5.41 17.33
C LYS A 126 -1.64 -4.97 15.93
N VAL A 127 -0.52 -5.48 15.44
CA VAL A 127 -0.06 -5.26 14.07
C VAL A 127 -0.17 -6.54 13.28
N TYR A 128 -0.74 -6.46 12.08
CA TYR A 128 -0.77 -7.55 11.11
C TYR A 128 0.06 -7.15 9.91
N VAL A 129 0.99 -8.02 9.52
CA VAL A 129 1.80 -7.86 8.32
C VAL A 129 1.36 -8.93 7.33
N CYS A 130 0.85 -8.51 6.18
CA CYS A 130 0.36 -9.39 5.13
C CYS A 130 1.16 -9.20 3.83
N LYS A 131 1.42 -10.31 3.14
CA LYS A 131 2.04 -10.34 1.81
C LYS A 131 1.46 -11.52 1.04
N ASP A 132 1.14 -11.30 -0.23
CA ASP A 132 0.62 -12.37 -1.11
C ASP A 132 -0.59 -13.13 -0.52
N PHE A 133 -1.56 -12.39 0.02
CA PHE A 133 -2.77 -12.96 0.64
C PHE A 133 -2.54 -13.84 1.88
N SER A 134 -1.31 -13.86 2.40
CA SER A 134 -0.97 -14.49 3.68
C SER A 134 -0.70 -13.40 4.71
N CYS A 135 -1.30 -13.52 5.88
CA CYS A 135 -1.11 -12.61 7.00
C CYS A 135 -0.38 -13.29 8.16
N SER A 136 0.41 -12.52 8.91
CA SER A 136 0.96 -12.93 10.19
C SER A 136 -0.14 -13.15 11.25
N LEU A 137 0.24 -13.82 12.34
CA LEU A 137 -0.48 -13.68 13.62
C LEU A 137 -0.36 -12.23 14.13
N PRO A 138 -1.22 -11.78 15.06
CA PRO A 138 -1.10 -10.45 15.64
C PRO A 138 0.24 -10.26 16.35
N LEU A 139 0.96 -9.21 15.96
CA LEU A 139 2.26 -8.81 16.51
C LEU A 139 2.06 -7.69 17.52
N GLU A 140 2.73 -7.77 18.66
CA GLU A 140 2.59 -6.82 19.78
C GLU A 140 3.91 -6.10 20.12
N THR A 141 5.02 -6.41 19.43
CA THR A 141 6.34 -5.82 19.69
C THR A 141 7.00 -5.31 18.41
N VAL A 142 7.83 -4.29 18.53
CA VAL A 142 8.63 -3.74 17.43
C VAL A 142 9.55 -4.80 16.81
N GLN A 143 10.16 -5.65 17.64
CA GLN A 143 11.08 -6.68 17.18
C GLN A 143 10.37 -7.72 16.29
N ASP A 144 9.18 -8.17 16.69
CA ASP A 144 8.42 -9.15 15.89
C ASP A 144 7.95 -8.57 14.57
N ILE A 145 7.59 -7.27 14.56
CA ILE A 145 7.23 -6.52 13.35
C ILE A 145 8.43 -6.44 12.40
N ASP A 146 9.61 -6.06 12.90
CA ASP A 146 10.82 -5.92 12.07
C ASP A 146 11.31 -7.24 11.47
N ASN A 147 11.05 -8.38 12.12
CA ASN A 147 11.39 -9.69 11.57
C ASN A 147 10.58 -10.04 10.30
N LEU A 148 9.48 -9.34 10.03
CA LEU A 148 8.58 -9.59 8.89
C LEU A 148 8.58 -8.45 7.84
N LEU A 149 9.27 -7.33 8.09
CA LEU A 149 9.36 -6.17 7.20
C LEU A 149 10.72 -6.08 6.52
#